data_AF-A0A3G8WGU8-F1
#
_entry.id   AF-A0A3G8WGU8-F1
#
_cell.length_a   1.000
_cell.length_b   1.000
_cell.length_c   1.000
_cell.angle_alpha   90.00
_cell.angle_beta   90.00
_cell.angle_gamma   90.00
#
_symmetry.space_group_name_H-M   'P 1'
#
loop_
_entity.id
_entity.type
_entity.pdbx_description
1 polymer ?
#
loop_
_entity_poly.entity_id
_entity_poly.type
_entity_poly.pdbx_seq_one_letter_code
_entity_poly.pdbx_strand_id
1 'polypeptide(L)'
;MQELKKWKNYEKGNGRVFPIHNQKFNQWIKLDFDLDGAPDYSSPYQLRRELIEKELDLDEDITRLKIGRALYHIAQRRGFKSSRKVGANEKTAVYKGSNETGTIGRNEYEQLLEKHGSLGAAFAHLEDEDIRIRNRYTLRSDYHKEVETILENQKLHRTDFSKNIINAIFFQRPLRSQKGLVGKCTMEPNKPRCPISHPLFEEYRAWSFVNNIKYRVSGDDEFKSLPLELKKDIITEKLFLKKPNTEFSQLRKFICKDERKHWELNFSHRMDKVSVSTCPVSTFLANAFGDNWKDIRLETQRVRKNKKGDESKITLDIFDIWHIVFSFEDEEYFEEYLTKELDLNENSVSELKKLWNAFPVGYANLSLKAIKNILPFLKQGIIYSEAVFLAKIPEIIGSELYKDNDVEIIDAVEKEIENNRFEKTIVNITNNLIADYKAQEIDERHARKDFTYILTEYDKKDVERIIEGYYTKNYGMKSLKKKKI
;
A
#
# COMPACT_ATOMS: atom_id res chain seq x y z
N MET A 1 -12.29 -36.09 31.55
CA MET A 1 -13.08 -34.83 31.35
C MET A 1 -12.66 -33.69 32.28
N GLN A 2 -12.50 -33.90 33.59
CA GLN A 2 -12.08 -32.82 34.51
C GLN A 2 -10.67 -32.29 34.24
N GLU A 3 -9.71 -33.17 33.96
CA GLU A 3 -8.33 -32.78 33.60
C GLU A 3 -8.29 -31.99 32.28
N LEU A 4 -9.07 -32.39 31.28
CA LEU A 4 -9.21 -31.63 30.03
C LEU A 4 -9.77 -30.22 30.29
N LYS A 5 -10.73 -30.06 31.22
CA LYS A 5 -11.24 -28.74 31.61
C LYS A 5 -10.15 -27.88 32.24
N LYS A 6 -9.33 -28.44 33.15
CA LYS A 6 -8.19 -27.76 33.78
C LYS A 6 -7.08 -27.39 32.78
N TRP A 7 -6.92 -28.19 31.74
CA TRP A 7 -5.97 -27.88 30.65
C TRP A 7 -6.50 -26.78 29.72
N LYS A 8 -7.77 -26.88 29.32
CA LYS A 8 -8.40 -25.96 28.37
C LYS A 8 -8.65 -24.58 28.96
N ASN A 9 -9.21 -24.51 30.17
CA ASN A 9 -9.65 -23.27 30.78
C ASN A 9 -8.55 -22.70 31.66
N TYR A 10 -8.38 -21.37 31.58
CA TYR A 10 -7.47 -20.66 32.48
C TYR A 10 -8.17 -20.43 33.81
N GLU A 11 -7.60 -20.91 34.91
CA GLU A 11 -8.05 -20.63 36.26
C GLU A 11 -7.14 -19.58 36.91
N LYS A 12 -7.72 -18.47 37.39
CA LYS A 12 -6.95 -17.39 38.04
C LYS A 12 -6.25 -17.94 39.29
N GLY A 13 -4.93 -17.83 39.36
CA GLY A 13 -4.09 -18.34 40.46
C GLY A 13 -3.36 -19.64 40.10
N ASN A 14 -3.99 -20.56 39.37
CA ASN A 14 -3.42 -21.88 39.02
C ASN A 14 -3.01 -22.01 37.55
N GLY A 15 -3.47 -21.10 36.68
CA GLY A 15 -3.18 -21.13 35.25
C GLY A 15 -3.90 -22.27 34.51
N ARG A 16 -3.28 -22.77 33.44
CA ARG A 16 -3.72 -23.98 32.72
C ARG A 16 -2.82 -25.15 33.13
N VAL A 17 -3.41 -26.30 33.44
CA VAL A 17 -2.67 -27.47 33.92
C VAL A 17 -2.61 -28.55 32.85
N PHE A 18 -1.42 -28.88 32.35
CA PHE A 18 -1.22 -29.98 31.41
C PHE A 18 -1.37 -31.34 32.14
N PRO A 19 -2.05 -32.34 31.56
CA PRO A 19 -2.38 -33.59 32.25
C PRO A 19 -1.19 -34.57 32.30
N ILE A 20 -0.12 -34.20 33.02
CA ILE A 20 1.14 -34.96 33.08
C ILE A 20 0.97 -36.30 33.82
N HIS A 21 0.09 -36.35 34.83
CA HIS A 21 -0.12 -37.55 35.65
C HIS A 21 -1.12 -38.54 35.06
N ASN A 22 -1.75 -38.20 33.92
CA ASN A 22 -2.65 -39.12 33.25
C ASN A 22 -1.85 -40.14 32.44
N GLN A 23 -1.77 -41.37 32.96
CA GLN A 23 -0.98 -42.46 32.35
C GLN A 23 -1.43 -42.76 30.92
N LYS A 24 -2.74 -42.93 30.68
CA LYS A 24 -3.28 -43.22 29.35
C LYS A 24 -2.94 -42.12 28.34
N PHE A 25 -3.05 -40.85 28.76
CA PHE A 25 -2.68 -39.73 27.91
C PHE A 25 -1.18 -39.69 27.63
N ASN A 26 -0.33 -40.00 28.63
CA ASN A 26 1.11 -40.03 28.45
C ASN A 26 1.55 -41.16 27.49
N GLN A 27 0.96 -42.35 27.61
CA GLN A 27 1.19 -43.48 26.70
C GLN A 27 0.75 -43.14 25.28
N TRP A 28 -0.44 -42.55 25.12
CA TRP A 28 -0.91 -42.05 23.83
C TRP A 28 0.04 -41.03 23.18
N ILE A 29 0.61 -40.11 23.98
CA ILE A 29 1.63 -39.17 23.49
C ILE A 29 2.89 -39.90 23.01
N LYS A 30 3.29 -40.96 23.70
CA LYS A 30 4.44 -41.83 23.39
C LYS A 30 4.20 -42.82 22.26
N LEU A 31 3.01 -42.85 21.65
CA LEU A 31 2.63 -43.79 20.58
C LEU A 31 2.45 -45.23 21.07
N ASP A 32 2.21 -45.42 22.36
CA ASP A 32 1.87 -46.70 22.99
C ASP A 32 0.33 -46.77 23.08
N PHE A 33 -0.32 -47.35 22.07
CA PHE A 33 -1.78 -47.35 21.95
C PHE A 33 -2.43 -48.58 22.59
N ASP A 34 -1.72 -49.70 22.70
CA ASP A 34 -2.16 -50.94 23.35
C ASP A 34 -1.79 -51.04 24.83
N LEU A 35 -0.97 -50.09 25.33
CA LEU A 35 -0.54 -49.93 26.71
C LEU A 35 0.43 -51.02 27.18
N ASP A 36 1.19 -51.62 26.25
CA ASP A 36 2.21 -52.64 26.55
C ASP A 36 3.53 -52.07 27.08
N GLY A 37 3.68 -50.73 27.03
CA GLY A 37 4.86 -50.01 27.52
C GLY A 37 5.92 -49.73 26.44
N ALA A 38 5.70 -50.17 25.20
CA ALA A 38 6.52 -49.89 24.03
C ALA A 38 5.76 -49.01 23.02
N PRO A 39 6.47 -48.14 22.27
CA PRO A 39 5.82 -47.37 21.22
C PRO A 39 5.53 -48.24 19.99
N ASP A 40 4.29 -48.19 19.49
CA ASP A 40 3.84 -48.89 18.27
C ASP A 40 4.53 -48.37 17.00
N TYR A 41 5.07 -47.15 17.06
CA TYR A 41 5.77 -46.48 15.96
C TYR A 41 7.03 -45.80 16.47
N SER A 42 8.11 -45.84 15.67
CA SER A 42 9.35 -45.12 16.01
C SER A 42 9.14 -43.60 16.11
N SER A 43 8.20 -43.05 15.34
CA SER A 43 7.86 -41.63 15.39
C SER A 43 6.43 -41.33 14.95
N PRO A 44 5.91 -40.12 15.27
CA PRO A 44 4.62 -39.69 14.74
C PRO A 44 4.59 -39.55 13.21
N TYR A 45 5.75 -39.45 12.54
CA TYR A 45 5.81 -39.36 11.08
C TYR A 45 5.46 -40.72 10.45
N GLN A 46 5.95 -41.82 11.02
CA GLN A 46 5.60 -43.18 10.60
C GLN A 46 4.10 -43.44 10.69
N LEU A 47 3.50 -43.05 11.83
CA LEU A 47 2.05 -43.14 12.00
C LEU A 47 1.29 -42.29 10.95
N ARG A 48 1.75 -41.06 10.69
CA ARG A 48 1.14 -40.18 9.68
C ARG A 48 1.24 -40.75 8.27
N ARG A 49 2.36 -41.42 7.94
CA ARG A 49 2.54 -42.15 6.68
C ARG A 49 1.52 -43.27 6.54
N GLU A 50 1.37 -44.12 7.56
CA GLU A 50 0.39 -45.21 7.51
C GLU A 50 -1.04 -44.70 7.29
N LEU A 51 -1.43 -43.61 7.96
CA LEU A 51 -2.78 -43.05 7.85
C LEU A 51 -3.14 -42.50 6.47
N ILE A 52 -2.17 -42.21 5.60
CA ILE A 52 -2.43 -41.85 4.20
C ILE A 52 -2.36 -43.04 3.24
N GLU A 53 -1.79 -44.17 3.68
CA GLU A 53 -1.60 -45.38 2.86
C GLU A 53 -2.69 -46.43 3.13
N LYS A 54 -3.20 -46.49 4.37
CA LYS A 54 -4.17 -47.51 4.81
C LYS A 54 -5.36 -46.85 5.51
N GLU A 55 -6.55 -47.28 5.11
CA GLU A 55 -7.77 -47.03 5.88
C GLU A 55 -7.76 -47.91 7.13
N LEU A 56 -8.03 -47.32 8.30
CA LEU A 56 -8.16 -48.05 9.57
C LEU A 56 -9.64 -48.24 9.92
N ASP A 57 -9.94 -49.33 10.62
CA ASP A 57 -11.29 -49.60 11.12
C ASP A 57 -11.62 -48.68 12.30
N LEU A 58 -12.53 -47.72 12.10
CA LEU A 58 -12.93 -46.75 13.11
C LEU A 58 -13.81 -47.33 14.22
N ASP A 59 -14.28 -48.57 14.11
CA ASP A 59 -15.01 -49.24 15.20
C ASP A 59 -14.08 -49.61 16.36
N GLU A 60 -12.78 -49.79 16.08
CA GLU A 60 -11.76 -50.05 17.10
C GLU A 60 -11.33 -48.78 17.85
N ASP A 61 -11.22 -48.85 19.17
CA ASP A 61 -10.77 -47.72 20.00
C ASP A 61 -9.33 -47.28 19.66
N ILE A 62 -8.45 -48.25 19.38
CA ILE A 62 -7.02 -48.04 19.12
C ILE A 62 -6.80 -47.22 17.84
N THR A 63 -7.53 -47.51 16.77
CA THR A 63 -7.41 -46.79 15.49
C THR A 63 -7.87 -45.33 15.61
N ARG A 64 -8.94 -45.07 16.38
CA ARG A 64 -9.38 -43.71 16.69
C ARG A 64 -8.32 -42.93 17.47
N LEU A 65 -7.63 -43.60 18.40
CA LEU A 65 -6.50 -43.01 19.13
C LEU A 65 -5.32 -42.69 18.21
N LYS A 66 -4.99 -43.59 17.26
CA LYS A 66 -3.95 -43.37 16.23
C LYS A 66 -4.22 -42.11 15.40
N ILE A 67 -5.43 -41.97 14.85
CA ILE A 67 -5.82 -40.78 14.06
C ILE A 67 -5.74 -39.51 14.90
N GLY A 68 -6.30 -39.53 16.11
CA GLY A 68 -6.24 -38.40 17.03
C GLY A 68 -4.80 -37.97 17.32
N ARG A 69 -3.87 -38.92 17.47
CA ARG A 69 -2.47 -38.66 17.82
C ARG A 69 -1.71 -38.01 16.68
N ALA A 70 -1.97 -38.44 15.45
CA ALA A 70 -1.42 -37.84 14.24
C ALA A 70 -1.90 -36.39 14.06
N LEU A 71 -3.20 -36.14 14.17
CA LEU A 71 -3.78 -34.80 14.08
C LEU A 71 -3.27 -33.88 15.21
N TYR A 72 -3.14 -34.41 16.43
CA TYR A 72 -2.57 -33.68 17.55
C TYR A 72 -1.09 -33.30 17.32
N HIS A 73 -0.30 -34.19 16.70
CA HIS A 73 1.08 -33.88 16.32
C HIS A 73 1.14 -32.68 15.35
N ILE A 74 0.28 -32.69 14.33
CA ILE A 74 0.21 -31.61 13.34
C ILE A 74 -0.21 -30.29 14.01
N ALA A 75 -1.17 -30.33 14.94
CA ALA A 75 -1.63 -29.16 15.68
C ALA A 75 -0.51 -28.46 16.48
N GLN A 76 0.47 -29.22 16.98
CA GLN A 76 1.62 -28.68 17.71
C GLN A 76 2.57 -27.89 16.80
N ARG A 77 2.67 -28.26 15.52
CA ARG A 77 3.58 -27.66 14.53
C ARG A 77 2.91 -27.57 13.16
N ARG A 78 2.04 -26.59 12.99
CA ARG A 78 1.20 -26.40 11.79
C ARG A 78 1.84 -25.58 10.65
N GLY A 79 3.17 -25.58 10.57
CA GLY A 79 3.95 -24.86 9.55
C GLY A 79 3.85 -23.34 9.56
N PHE A 80 4.68 -22.70 8.73
CA PHE A 80 4.69 -21.26 8.49
C PHE A 80 3.57 -20.89 7.52
N LYS A 81 2.82 -19.82 7.84
CA LYS A 81 1.83 -19.23 6.93
C LYS A 81 2.38 -17.91 6.43
N SER A 82 2.61 -17.85 5.13
CA SER A 82 2.98 -16.62 4.43
C SER A 82 1.90 -15.56 4.69
N SER A 83 2.33 -14.37 5.08
CA SER A 83 1.46 -13.21 5.24
C SER A 83 2.02 -12.03 4.46
N ARG A 84 1.17 -11.05 4.16
CA ARG A 84 1.48 -9.99 3.20
C ARG A 84 2.44 -8.88 3.67
N LYS A 85 2.94 -8.86 4.89
CA LYS A 85 3.63 -7.65 5.38
C LYS A 85 5.15 -7.74 5.29
N VAL A 86 5.69 -6.96 4.34
CA VAL A 86 7.05 -6.42 4.30
C VAL A 86 8.13 -7.48 4.45
N GLY A 87 8.37 -8.24 3.39
CA GLY A 87 9.45 -9.21 3.37
C GLY A 87 9.41 -10.12 2.15
N ALA A 88 9.64 -9.57 0.95
CA ALA A 88 10.04 -10.43 -0.18
C ALA A 88 11.22 -11.34 0.21
N ASN A 89 12.08 -10.87 1.12
CA ASN A 89 13.19 -11.61 1.71
C ASN A 89 12.76 -12.74 2.67
N GLU A 90 11.73 -12.56 3.50
CA GLU A 90 11.25 -13.63 4.42
C GLU A 90 10.59 -14.78 3.67
N LYS A 91 9.76 -14.47 2.65
CA LYS A 91 9.26 -15.52 1.73
C LYS A 91 10.47 -16.28 1.17
N THR A 92 11.47 -15.58 0.65
CA THR A 92 12.67 -16.20 0.06
C THR A 92 13.40 -17.13 1.02
N ALA A 93 13.59 -16.76 2.30
CA ALA A 93 14.29 -17.59 3.29
C ALA A 93 13.54 -18.88 3.65
N VAL A 94 12.21 -18.85 3.73
CA VAL A 94 11.41 -20.06 4.01
C VAL A 94 11.50 -21.06 2.86
N TYR A 95 11.47 -20.57 1.61
CA TYR A 95 11.56 -21.43 0.42
C TYR A 95 12.98 -21.92 0.15
N LYS A 96 14.00 -21.05 0.23
CA LYS A 96 15.40 -21.35 -0.13
C LYS A 96 16.28 -21.79 1.04
N GLY A 97 15.80 -21.62 2.28
CA GLY A 97 16.60 -21.89 3.47
C GLY A 97 17.38 -20.67 3.96
N SER A 98 18.09 -20.86 5.07
CA SER A 98 18.91 -19.83 5.71
C SER A 98 20.32 -20.34 5.88
N ASN A 99 21.28 -19.67 5.23
CA ASN A 99 22.71 -19.97 5.36
C ASN A 99 23.22 -19.65 6.77
N GLU A 100 22.63 -18.66 7.46
CA GLU A 100 23.02 -18.25 8.80
C GLU A 100 22.67 -19.31 9.86
N THR A 101 21.51 -19.95 9.71
CA THR A 101 21.02 -20.96 10.68
C THR A 101 21.21 -22.40 10.18
N GLY A 102 21.71 -22.59 8.95
CA GLY A 102 21.79 -23.88 8.28
C GLY A 102 20.42 -24.56 8.10
N THR A 103 19.34 -23.78 8.14
CA THR A 103 17.97 -24.32 8.06
C THR A 103 17.63 -24.60 6.61
N ILE A 104 17.20 -25.83 6.33
CA ILE A 104 16.90 -26.28 4.98
C ILE A 104 15.58 -25.66 4.53
N GLY A 105 15.57 -25.08 3.32
CA GLY A 105 14.39 -24.49 2.71
C GLY A 105 13.35 -25.53 2.31
N ARG A 106 12.09 -25.11 2.20
CA ARG A 106 11.01 -26.01 1.77
C ARG A 106 11.25 -26.62 0.38
N ASN A 107 11.88 -25.88 -0.54
CA ASN A 107 12.06 -26.32 -1.92
C ASN A 107 13.02 -27.51 -2.06
N GLU A 108 13.95 -27.67 -1.12
CA GLU A 108 14.96 -28.74 -1.13
C GLU A 108 14.35 -30.15 -1.04
N TYR A 109 13.10 -30.26 -0.61
CA TYR A 109 12.41 -31.55 -0.46
C TYR A 109 11.02 -31.56 -1.12
N GLU A 110 10.77 -30.64 -2.05
CA GLU A 110 9.50 -30.58 -2.79
C GLU A 110 9.22 -31.88 -3.57
N GLN A 111 10.23 -32.44 -4.23
CA GLN A 111 10.11 -33.72 -4.94
C GLN A 111 9.77 -34.89 -4.00
N LEU A 112 10.25 -34.86 -2.75
CA LEU A 112 9.91 -35.87 -1.76
C LEU A 112 8.44 -35.76 -1.34
N LEU A 113 7.91 -34.55 -1.22
CA LEU A 113 6.48 -34.33 -0.94
C LEU A 113 5.60 -34.88 -2.05
N GLU A 114 5.95 -34.63 -3.31
CA GLU A 114 5.22 -35.14 -4.46
C GLU A 114 5.28 -36.67 -4.53
N LYS A 115 6.48 -37.25 -4.33
CA LYS A 115 6.69 -38.70 -4.40
C LYS A 115 5.95 -39.47 -3.29
N HIS A 116 5.92 -38.92 -2.07
CA HIS A 116 5.36 -39.59 -0.90
C HIS A 116 3.95 -39.09 -0.51
N GLY A 117 3.39 -38.16 -1.28
CA GLY A 117 2.00 -37.68 -1.15
C GLY A 117 1.73 -36.71 0.01
N SER A 118 2.52 -36.74 1.08
CA SER A 118 2.34 -35.83 2.23
C SER A 118 3.65 -35.46 2.93
N LEU A 119 3.61 -34.39 3.74
CA LEU A 119 4.76 -33.96 4.54
C LEU A 119 5.14 -34.98 5.61
N GLY A 120 4.16 -35.60 6.26
CA GLY A 120 4.36 -36.68 7.22
C GLY A 120 5.07 -37.88 6.60
N ALA A 121 4.63 -38.33 5.44
CA ALA A 121 5.21 -39.46 4.73
C ALA A 121 6.62 -39.18 4.18
N ALA A 122 6.84 -37.98 3.63
CA ALA A 122 8.18 -37.55 3.21
C ALA A 122 9.16 -37.52 4.40
N PHE A 123 8.72 -37.05 5.56
CA PHE A 123 9.56 -37.06 6.77
C PHE A 123 9.75 -38.45 7.37
N ALA A 124 8.77 -39.34 7.27
CA ALA A 124 8.95 -40.76 7.62
C ALA A 124 10.00 -41.42 6.72
N HIS A 125 10.00 -41.12 5.42
CA HIS A 125 11.04 -41.62 4.52
C HIS A 125 12.44 -41.10 4.88
N LEU A 126 12.58 -39.81 5.21
CA LEU A 126 13.86 -39.27 5.70
C LEU A 126 14.32 -39.96 6.99
N GLU A 127 13.40 -40.34 7.86
CA GLU A 127 13.71 -41.10 9.07
C GLU A 127 14.24 -42.50 8.77
N ASP A 128 13.64 -43.18 7.79
CA ASP A 128 14.09 -44.50 7.32
C ASP A 128 15.53 -44.42 6.74
N GLU A 129 15.91 -43.27 6.19
CA GLU A 129 17.27 -42.99 5.68
C GLU A 129 18.23 -42.43 6.75
N ASP A 130 17.83 -42.39 8.03
CA ASP A 130 18.58 -41.79 9.15
C ASP A 130 18.93 -40.29 8.94
N ILE A 131 18.13 -39.59 8.12
CA ILE A 131 18.28 -38.16 7.87
C ILE A 131 17.50 -37.36 8.90
N ARG A 132 18.20 -36.43 9.56
CA ARG A 132 17.58 -35.53 10.55
C ARG A 132 16.44 -34.69 9.95
N ILE A 133 15.24 -34.84 10.52
CA ILE A 133 14.03 -34.10 10.11
C ILE A 133 13.99 -32.67 10.65
N ARG A 134 14.45 -32.44 11.90
CA ARG A 134 14.44 -31.08 12.50
C ARG A 134 15.42 -30.16 11.78
N ASN A 135 15.17 -28.85 11.86
CA ASN A 135 15.92 -27.78 11.16
C ASN A 135 15.59 -27.65 9.66
N ARG A 136 14.30 -27.82 9.34
CA ARG A 136 13.74 -27.62 8.00
C ARG A 136 12.52 -26.70 8.07
N TYR A 137 12.38 -25.77 7.13
CA TYR A 137 11.22 -24.87 7.06
C TYR A 137 10.03 -25.56 6.41
N THR A 138 8.94 -25.72 7.15
CA THR A 138 7.68 -26.32 6.66
C THR A 138 6.62 -25.26 6.39
N LEU A 139 5.84 -25.42 5.31
CA LEU A 139 4.71 -24.55 5.02
C LEU A 139 3.41 -25.07 5.62
N ARG A 140 2.51 -24.15 5.95
CA ARG A 140 1.17 -24.49 6.44
C ARG A 140 0.32 -25.20 5.38
N SER A 141 0.48 -24.84 4.11
CA SER A 141 -0.21 -25.49 3.00
C SER A 141 0.15 -26.97 2.87
N ASP A 142 1.41 -27.34 3.10
CA ASP A 142 1.85 -28.75 3.10
C ASP A 142 1.15 -29.55 4.23
N TYR A 143 1.04 -28.98 5.42
CA TYR A 143 0.28 -29.60 6.52
C TYR A 143 -1.23 -29.66 6.25
N HIS A 144 -1.79 -28.64 5.59
CA HIS A 144 -3.22 -28.60 5.25
C HIS A 144 -3.56 -29.76 4.32
N LYS A 145 -2.80 -29.91 3.22
CA LYS A 145 -2.93 -31.00 2.27
C LYS A 145 -2.84 -32.36 2.95
N GLU A 146 -1.87 -32.55 3.83
CA GLU A 146 -1.74 -33.81 4.56
C GLU A 146 -2.94 -34.11 5.47
N VAL A 147 -3.45 -33.12 6.19
CA VAL A 147 -4.66 -33.31 7.03
C VAL A 147 -5.85 -33.68 6.15
N GLU A 148 -6.02 -33.02 5.01
CA GLU A 148 -7.07 -33.37 4.04
C GLU A 148 -6.90 -34.81 3.53
N THR A 149 -5.69 -35.21 3.11
CA THR A 149 -5.40 -36.57 2.66
C THR A 149 -5.67 -37.62 3.74
N ILE A 150 -5.26 -37.38 4.99
CA ILE A 150 -5.59 -38.28 6.11
C ILE A 150 -7.11 -38.37 6.28
N LEU A 151 -7.83 -37.26 6.31
CA LEU A 151 -9.28 -37.26 6.50
C LEU A 151 -10.02 -37.93 5.35
N GLU A 152 -9.54 -37.78 4.11
CA GLU A 152 -10.08 -38.46 2.93
C GLU A 152 -9.83 -39.97 2.99
N ASN A 153 -8.59 -40.39 3.24
CA ASN A 153 -8.22 -41.80 3.30
C ASN A 153 -8.93 -42.56 4.44
N GLN A 154 -9.17 -41.89 5.57
CA GLN A 154 -9.93 -42.44 6.70
C GLN A 154 -11.46 -42.26 6.57
N LYS A 155 -11.98 -41.83 5.41
CA LYS A 155 -13.41 -41.59 5.14
C LYS A 155 -14.10 -40.60 6.10
N LEU A 156 -13.35 -39.65 6.64
CA LEU A 156 -13.82 -38.61 7.56
C LEU A 156 -14.13 -37.28 6.84
N HIS A 157 -13.80 -37.13 5.56
CA HIS A 157 -13.86 -35.85 4.82
C HIS A 157 -15.26 -35.24 4.70
N ARG A 158 -16.32 -36.05 4.61
CA ARG A 158 -17.71 -35.59 4.39
C ARG A 158 -18.45 -35.18 5.66
N THR A 159 -17.77 -35.13 6.80
CA THR A 159 -18.38 -34.86 8.10
C THR A 159 -18.15 -33.41 8.54
N ASP A 160 -19.07 -32.85 9.35
CA ASP A 160 -18.82 -31.57 10.04
C ASP A 160 -17.56 -31.63 10.93
N PHE A 161 -17.20 -32.83 11.36
CA PHE A 161 -15.96 -33.09 12.09
C PHE A 161 -14.71 -32.69 11.29
N SER A 162 -14.63 -33.01 10.00
CA SER A 162 -13.49 -32.61 9.14
C SER A 162 -13.26 -31.09 9.16
N LYS A 163 -14.32 -30.32 8.89
CA LYS A 163 -14.26 -28.84 8.93
C LYS A 163 -13.85 -28.32 10.30
N ASN A 164 -14.40 -28.90 11.38
CA ASN A 164 -14.09 -28.50 12.74
C ASN A 164 -12.63 -28.78 13.11
N ILE A 165 -12.07 -29.92 12.68
CA ILE A 165 -10.66 -30.29 12.90
C ILE A 165 -9.72 -29.38 12.13
N ILE A 166 -9.95 -29.18 10.84
CA ILE A 166 -9.14 -28.28 10.01
C ILE A 166 -9.11 -26.88 10.62
N ASN A 167 -10.28 -26.36 11.01
CA ASN A 167 -10.38 -25.08 11.70
C ASN A 167 -9.63 -25.11 13.05
N ALA A 168 -9.78 -26.15 13.88
CA ALA A 168 -9.11 -26.23 15.17
C ALA A 168 -7.57 -26.23 15.05
N ILE A 169 -7.03 -26.91 14.03
CA ILE A 169 -5.59 -27.00 13.78
C ILE A 169 -5.07 -25.66 13.24
N PHE A 170 -5.68 -25.16 12.16
CA PHE A 170 -5.11 -24.08 11.35
C PHE A 170 -5.65 -22.68 11.66
N PHE A 171 -6.67 -22.55 12.52
CA PHE A 171 -7.18 -21.25 12.92
C PHE A 171 -6.07 -20.36 13.50
N GLN A 172 -5.93 -19.20 12.87
CA GLN A 172 -5.04 -18.14 13.32
C GLN A 172 -5.87 -16.88 13.50
N ARG A 173 -5.75 -16.25 14.68
CA ARG A 173 -6.42 -14.98 14.93
C ARG A 173 -5.86 -13.93 13.95
N PRO A 174 -6.73 -13.14 13.30
CA PRO A 174 -6.27 -12.03 12.48
C PRO A 174 -5.51 -11.03 13.35
N LEU A 175 -4.66 -10.23 12.71
CA LEU A 175 -3.98 -9.15 13.41
C LEU A 175 -5.02 -8.18 14.00
N ARG A 176 -4.70 -7.60 15.17
CA ARG A 176 -5.56 -6.56 15.75
C ARG A 176 -5.64 -5.39 14.78
N SER A 177 -6.84 -4.84 14.61
CA SER A 177 -7.08 -3.68 13.76
C SER A 177 -6.20 -2.50 14.19
N GLN A 178 -5.41 -1.98 13.25
CA GLN A 178 -4.55 -0.81 13.45
C GLN A 178 -5.23 0.49 12.96
N LYS A 179 -6.51 0.45 12.57
CA LYS A 179 -7.23 1.62 12.02
C LYS A 179 -7.25 2.81 12.98
N GLY A 180 -7.29 2.55 14.28
CA GLY A 180 -7.26 3.59 15.32
C GLY A 180 -5.89 4.26 15.51
N LEU A 181 -4.80 3.63 15.06
CA LEU A 181 -3.45 4.20 15.16
C LEU A 181 -3.10 5.12 13.98
N VAL A 182 -3.96 5.20 12.97
CA VAL A 182 -3.74 6.07 11.82
C VAL A 182 -3.83 7.52 12.26
N GLY A 183 -2.75 8.28 12.01
CA GLY A 183 -2.68 9.71 12.32
C GLY A 183 -3.79 10.53 11.64
N LYS A 184 -4.03 11.73 12.15
CA LYS A 184 -5.05 12.66 11.65
C LYS A 184 -4.53 13.54 10.51
N CYS A 185 -5.46 13.99 9.67
CA CYS A 185 -5.19 14.91 8.58
C CYS A 185 -4.85 16.31 9.10
N THR A 186 -3.86 16.98 8.49
CA THR A 186 -3.44 18.33 8.87
C THR A 186 -4.51 19.40 8.62
N MET A 187 -5.28 19.26 7.53
CA MET A 187 -6.35 20.22 7.16
C MET A 187 -7.74 19.82 7.68
N GLU A 188 -7.90 18.59 8.17
CA GLU A 188 -9.18 18.01 8.58
C GLU A 188 -8.95 17.13 9.83
N PRO A 189 -8.70 17.73 11.02
CA PRO A 189 -8.20 17.01 12.20
C PRO A 189 -9.10 15.85 12.68
N ASN A 190 -10.39 15.89 12.35
CA ASN A 190 -11.34 14.83 12.70
C ASN A 190 -11.28 13.60 11.78
N LYS A 191 -10.55 13.68 10.66
CA LYS A 191 -10.47 12.62 9.65
C LYS A 191 -9.10 11.93 9.68
N PRO A 192 -9.04 10.60 9.54
CA PRO A 192 -7.77 9.88 9.42
C PRO A 192 -7.07 10.23 8.11
N ARG A 193 -5.75 10.06 8.10
CA ARG A 193 -4.91 10.19 6.90
C ARG A 193 -5.30 9.15 5.84
N CYS A 194 -5.25 9.56 4.58
CA CYS A 194 -5.52 8.70 3.43
C CYS A 194 -4.34 7.73 3.21
N PRO A 195 -4.58 6.44 2.94
CA PRO A 195 -3.52 5.53 2.51
C PRO A 195 -2.87 5.99 1.20
N ILE A 196 -1.53 5.86 1.11
CA ILE A 196 -0.80 6.29 -0.10
C ILE A 196 -1.11 5.45 -1.34
N SER A 197 -1.69 4.27 -1.14
CA SER A 197 -2.15 3.37 -2.20
C SER A 197 -3.51 3.74 -2.75
N HIS A 198 -4.24 4.68 -2.15
CA HIS A 198 -5.57 5.04 -2.63
C HIS A 198 -5.47 5.71 -4.02
N PRO A 199 -6.26 5.29 -5.03
CA PRO A 199 -6.12 5.82 -6.39
C PRO A 199 -6.28 7.35 -6.49
N LEU A 200 -7.23 7.93 -5.76
CA LEU A 200 -7.39 9.39 -5.67
C LEU A 200 -6.17 10.10 -5.07
N PHE A 201 -5.40 9.46 -4.18
CA PHE A 201 -4.16 10.04 -3.67
C PHE A 201 -3.05 9.99 -4.72
N GLU A 202 -2.93 8.90 -5.47
CA GLU A 202 -1.98 8.81 -6.59
C GLU A 202 -2.26 9.91 -7.63
N GLU A 203 -3.53 10.07 -8.02
CA GLU A 203 -3.97 11.10 -8.96
C GLU A 203 -3.68 12.51 -8.42
N TYR A 204 -4.04 12.78 -7.16
CA TYR A 204 -3.74 14.05 -6.47
C TYR A 204 -2.23 14.35 -6.45
N ARG A 205 -1.40 13.38 -6.14
CA ARG A 205 0.06 13.55 -6.07
C ARG A 205 0.64 13.81 -7.46
N ALA A 206 0.17 13.09 -8.48
CA ALA A 206 0.61 13.29 -9.86
C ALA A 206 0.28 14.70 -10.36
N TRP A 207 -0.97 15.15 -10.20
CA TRP A 207 -1.37 16.51 -10.60
C TRP A 207 -0.64 17.58 -9.80
N SER A 208 -0.52 17.42 -8.47
CA SER A 208 0.22 18.35 -7.62
C SER A 208 1.67 18.52 -8.09
N PHE A 209 2.31 17.44 -8.54
CA PHE A 209 3.66 17.49 -9.07
C PHE A 209 3.71 18.18 -10.45
N VAL A 210 2.89 17.72 -11.39
CA VAL A 210 2.90 18.22 -12.79
C VAL A 210 2.52 19.69 -12.90
N ASN A 211 1.61 20.19 -12.05
CA ASN A 211 1.22 21.60 -12.05
C ASN A 211 2.35 22.55 -11.63
N ASN A 212 3.39 22.04 -10.95
CA ASN A 212 4.57 22.82 -10.59
C ASN A 212 5.62 22.87 -11.72
N ILE A 213 5.46 22.08 -12.79
CA ILE A 213 6.36 22.13 -13.94
C ILE A 213 5.98 23.32 -14.81
N LYS A 214 6.95 24.20 -15.02
CA LYS A 214 6.85 25.37 -15.88
C LYS A 214 7.93 25.30 -16.96
N TYR A 215 7.68 25.96 -18.07
CA TYR A 215 8.62 26.05 -19.18
C TYR A 215 8.82 27.49 -19.63
N ARG A 216 9.94 27.76 -20.28
CA ARG A 216 10.16 28.97 -21.08
C ARG A 216 10.79 28.58 -22.40
N VAL A 217 10.56 29.39 -23.42
CA VAL A 217 11.24 29.26 -24.72
C VAL A 217 12.66 29.78 -24.52
N SER A 218 13.68 29.11 -25.09
CA SER A 218 15.05 29.59 -24.97
C SER A 218 15.16 31.02 -25.52
N GLY A 219 15.59 31.97 -24.67
CA GLY A 219 15.59 33.41 -24.96
C GLY A 219 14.43 34.20 -24.35
N ASP A 220 13.37 33.54 -23.86
CA ASP A 220 12.35 34.16 -23.00
C ASP A 220 12.81 34.13 -21.53
N ASP A 221 12.48 35.20 -20.81
CA ASP A 221 12.83 35.35 -19.39
C ASP A 221 11.76 34.74 -18.46
N GLU A 222 10.48 34.78 -18.86
CA GLU A 222 9.36 34.35 -18.01
C GLU A 222 8.98 32.87 -18.19
N PHE A 223 8.86 32.15 -17.07
CA PHE A 223 8.32 30.80 -17.03
C PHE A 223 6.78 30.78 -17.12
N LYS A 224 6.26 30.04 -18.10
CA LYS A 224 4.84 29.80 -18.34
C LYS A 224 4.43 28.41 -17.83
N SER A 225 3.16 28.28 -17.42
CA SER A 225 2.59 26.96 -17.07
C SER A 225 2.52 26.09 -18.32
N LEU A 226 2.74 24.78 -18.16
CA LEU A 226 2.48 23.84 -19.25
C LEU A 226 1.00 23.87 -19.68
N PRO A 227 0.71 23.67 -20.97
CA PRO A 227 -0.66 23.50 -21.45
C PRO A 227 -1.36 22.33 -20.76
N LEU A 228 -2.67 22.48 -20.51
CA LEU A 228 -3.43 21.48 -19.74
C LEU A 228 -3.42 20.09 -20.39
N GLU A 229 -3.56 20.02 -21.72
CA GLU A 229 -3.51 18.74 -22.44
C GLU A 229 -2.15 18.04 -22.29
N LEU A 230 -1.05 18.80 -22.38
CA LEU A 230 0.28 18.24 -22.13
C LEU A 230 0.44 17.75 -20.69
N LYS A 231 -0.17 18.42 -19.70
CA LYS A 231 -0.17 17.93 -18.31
C LYS A 231 -0.89 16.58 -18.20
N LYS A 232 -2.03 16.41 -18.88
CA LYS A 232 -2.76 15.14 -18.93
C LYS A 232 -1.89 14.04 -19.56
N ASP A 233 -1.27 14.32 -20.70
CA ASP A 233 -0.39 13.38 -21.41
C ASP A 233 0.80 12.92 -20.55
N ILE A 234 1.42 13.83 -19.80
CA ILE A 234 2.51 13.49 -18.87
C ILE A 234 2.01 12.50 -17.81
N ILE A 235 0.84 12.74 -17.24
CA ILE A 235 0.28 11.89 -16.20
C ILE A 235 -0.04 10.50 -16.75
N THR A 236 -0.74 10.42 -17.87
CA THR A 236 -1.17 9.15 -18.48
C THR A 236 0.01 8.36 -19.05
N GLU A 237 0.94 8.99 -19.77
CA GLU A 237 2.01 8.28 -20.46
C GLU A 237 3.28 8.05 -19.63
N LYS A 238 3.54 8.91 -18.63
CA LYS A 238 4.82 8.88 -17.87
C LYS A 238 4.64 8.63 -16.38
N LEU A 239 3.46 8.87 -15.82
CA LEU A 239 3.21 8.63 -14.39
C LEU A 239 2.30 7.44 -14.11
N PHE A 240 1.42 7.03 -15.03
CA PHE A 240 0.63 5.80 -14.87
C PHE A 240 1.45 4.56 -15.27
N LEU A 241 2.44 4.22 -14.44
CA LEU A 241 3.33 3.07 -14.62
C LEU A 241 3.24 2.09 -13.45
N LYS A 242 3.41 0.79 -13.72
CA LYS A 242 3.43 -0.29 -12.69
C LYS A 242 4.61 -0.19 -11.73
N LYS A 243 5.76 0.31 -12.19
CA LYS A 243 6.93 0.59 -11.34
C LYS A 243 6.57 1.73 -10.37
N PRO A 244 7.04 1.77 -9.11
CA PRO A 244 6.64 2.77 -8.12
C PRO A 244 7.23 4.17 -8.32
N ASN A 245 8.35 4.26 -9.03
CA ASN A 245 9.00 5.53 -9.34
C ASN A 245 9.58 5.53 -10.75
N THR A 246 9.77 6.73 -11.29
CA THR A 246 10.45 7.01 -12.54
C THR A 246 11.46 8.15 -12.36
N GLU A 247 12.40 8.33 -13.29
CA GLU A 247 13.32 9.46 -13.23
C GLU A 247 12.70 10.70 -13.90
N PHE A 248 13.01 11.89 -13.37
CA PHE A 248 12.58 13.15 -14.00
C PHE A 248 13.14 13.31 -15.43
N SER A 249 14.30 12.72 -15.72
CA SER A 249 14.88 12.66 -17.07
C SER A 249 13.89 12.15 -18.13
N GLN A 250 13.04 11.18 -17.77
CA GLN A 250 12.03 10.61 -18.66
C GLN A 250 10.90 11.60 -18.94
N LEU A 251 10.49 12.37 -17.93
CA LEU A 251 9.49 13.43 -18.08
C LEU A 251 10.05 14.58 -18.90
N ARG A 252 11.28 15.03 -18.63
CA ARG A 252 11.91 16.10 -19.41
C ARG A 252 12.00 15.74 -20.89
N LYS A 253 12.46 14.53 -21.23
CA LYS A 253 12.51 14.04 -22.61
C LYS A 253 11.13 14.04 -23.28
N PHE A 254 10.07 13.75 -22.54
CA PHE A 254 8.71 13.77 -23.06
C PHE A 254 8.16 15.19 -23.26
N ILE A 255 8.48 16.11 -22.34
CA ILE A 255 8.04 17.51 -22.41
C ILE A 255 8.78 18.24 -23.53
N CYS A 256 10.10 18.12 -23.58
CA CYS A 256 10.99 18.80 -24.52
C CYS A 256 11.19 17.98 -25.82
N LYS A 257 10.10 17.48 -26.41
CA LYS A 257 10.11 16.72 -27.68
C LYS A 257 9.60 17.56 -28.85
N ASP A 258 10.01 17.17 -30.06
CA ASP A 258 9.54 17.77 -31.32
C ASP A 258 9.70 19.29 -31.36
N GLU A 259 8.62 20.03 -31.60
CA GLU A 259 8.59 21.49 -31.62
C GLU A 259 8.99 22.12 -30.28
N ARG A 260 8.96 21.36 -29.18
CA ARG A 260 9.27 21.81 -27.81
C ARG A 260 10.72 21.56 -27.39
N LYS A 261 11.61 21.14 -28.30
CA LYS A 261 13.04 20.88 -28.00
C LYS A 261 13.77 22.07 -27.39
N HIS A 262 13.33 23.29 -27.72
CA HIS A 262 13.90 24.54 -27.23
C HIS A 262 13.31 24.99 -25.88
N TRP A 263 12.45 24.19 -25.25
CA TRP A 263 11.88 24.51 -23.94
C TRP A 263 12.86 24.24 -22.82
N GLU A 264 13.06 25.23 -21.97
CA GLU A 264 13.79 25.10 -20.71
C GLU A 264 12.77 24.98 -19.57
N LEU A 265 12.95 24.00 -18.68
CA LEU A 265 12.05 23.80 -17.54
C LEU A 265 12.58 24.48 -16.28
N ASN A 266 11.68 24.89 -15.39
CA ASN A 266 12.03 25.44 -14.08
C ASN A 266 12.79 24.43 -13.18
N PHE A 267 12.65 23.15 -13.48
CA PHE A 267 13.48 22.09 -12.92
C PHE A 267 14.81 22.00 -13.68
N SER A 268 15.94 22.27 -13.01
CA SER A 268 17.28 22.20 -13.61
C SER A 268 17.70 20.77 -13.96
N HIS A 269 18.70 20.60 -14.84
CA HIS A 269 19.24 19.28 -15.21
C HIS A 269 19.83 18.49 -14.05
N ARG A 270 20.20 19.15 -12.94
CA ARG A 270 20.63 18.47 -11.70
C ARG A 270 19.52 17.58 -11.13
N MET A 271 18.27 17.87 -11.46
CA MET A 271 17.11 17.13 -11.00
C MET A 271 16.75 15.95 -11.90
N ASP A 272 17.47 15.71 -13.00
CA ASP A 272 17.12 14.66 -13.97
C ASP A 272 17.17 13.24 -13.37
N LYS A 273 18.05 13.01 -12.39
CA LYS A 273 18.17 11.73 -11.66
C LYS A 273 17.25 11.64 -10.44
N VAL A 274 16.45 12.68 -10.15
CA VAL A 274 15.53 12.66 -9.02
C VAL A 274 14.39 11.70 -9.31
N SER A 275 14.05 10.91 -8.30
CA SER A 275 12.95 9.96 -8.33
C SER A 275 11.60 10.67 -8.25
N VAL A 276 10.73 10.40 -9.21
CA VAL A 276 9.36 10.90 -9.31
C VAL A 276 8.42 9.72 -9.11
N SER A 277 7.55 9.81 -8.12
CA SER A 277 6.59 8.73 -7.85
C SER A 277 5.53 8.62 -8.95
N THR A 278 5.25 7.40 -9.36
CA THR A 278 4.25 7.02 -10.39
C THR A 278 2.97 6.51 -9.72
N CYS A 279 1.97 6.05 -10.48
CA CYS A 279 0.66 5.63 -9.99
C CYS A 279 0.44 4.11 -10.16
N PRO A 280 1.25 3.25 -9.52
CA PRO A 280 1.21 1.82 -9.74
C PRO A 280 -0.17 1.21 -9.45
N VAL A 281 -0.87 1.64 -8.39
CA VAL A 281 -2.17 1.07 -8.03
C VAL A 281 -3.18 1.33 -9.13
N SER A 282 -3.30 2.59 -9.55
CA SER A 282 -4.17 2.99 -10.65
C SER A 282 -3.82 2.26 -11.95
N THR A 283 -2.53 2.06 -12.25
CA THR A 283 -2.09 1.31 -13.44
C THR A 283 -2.45 -0.16 -13.38
N PHE A 284 -2.29 -0.84 -12.24
CA PHE A 284 -2.70 -2.24 -12.10
C PHE A 284 -4.22 -2.39 -12.24
N LEU A 285 -5.00 -1.48 -11.64
CA LEU A 285 -6.46 -1.47 -11.77
C LEU A 285 -6.91 -1.22 -13.21
N ALA A 286 -6.26 -0.28 -13.92
CA ALA A 286 -6.51 -0.03 -15.33
C ALA A 286 -6.20 -1.26 -16.20
N ASN A 287 -5.07 -1.95 -15.95
CA ASN A 287 -4.72 -3.15 -16.71
C ASN A 287 -5.64 -4.35 -16.41
N ALA A 288 -6.21 -4.42 -15.21
CA ALA A 288 -7.18 -5.44 -14.85
C ALA A 288 -8.54 -5.20 -15.53
N PHE A 289 -9.00 -3.94 -15.60
CA PHE A 289 -10.39 -3.63 -15.96
C PHE A 289 -10.58 -2.76 -17.22
N GLY A 290 -9.50 -2.38 -17.90
CA GLY A 290 -9.52 -1.51 -19.08
C GLY A 290 -9.59 -0.01 -18.77
N ASP A 291 -9.75 0.81 -19.81
CA ASP A 291 -9.66 2.28 -19.69
C ASP A 291 -10.72 2.89 -18.77
N ASN A 292 -11.91 2.28 -18.70
CA ASN A 292 -13.03 2.72 -17.85
C ASN A 292 -13.02 2.11 -16.45
N TRP A 293 -11.85 1.63 -15.98
CA TRP A 293 -11.70 0.97 -14.67
C TRP A 293 -12.24 1.78 -13.47
N LYS A 294 -12.34 3.11 -13.58
CA LYS A 294 -12.86 3.97 -12.50
C LYS A 294 -14.36 3.82 -12.27
N ASP A 295 -15.11 3.48 -13.32
CA ASP A 295 -16.57 3.45 -13.31
C ASP A 295 -17.14 2.03 -13.25
N ILE A 296 -16.28 1.02 -13.08
CA ILE A 296 -16.70 -0.37 -13.05
C ILE A 296 -17.67 -0.65 -11.91
N ARG A 297 -18.53 -1.63 -12.16
CA ARG A 297 -19.46 -2.20 -11.19
C ARG A 297 -19.40 -3.71 -11.36
N LEU A 298 -18.89 -4.40 -10.34
CA LEU A 298 -18.74 -5.86 -10.35
C LEU A 298 -19.77 -6.48 -9.41
N GLU A 299 -20.54 -7.43 -9.90
CA GLU A 299 -21.47 -8.18 -9.07
C GLU A 299 -20.77 -9.36 -8.40
N THR A 300 -20.94 -9.49 -7.09
CA THR A 300 -20.49 -10.68 -6.37
C THR A 300 -21.49 -11.83 -6.51
N GLN A 301 -21.06 -13.06 -6.24
CA GLN A 301 -21.98 -14.20 -6.10
C GLN A 301 -22.85 -14.13 -4.83
N ARG A 302 -22.55 -13.22 -3.89
CA ARG A 302 -23.33 -13.04 -2.67
C ARG A 302 -24.57 -12.21 -2.91
N VAL A 303 -25.66 -12.68 -2.33
CA VAL A 303 -26.96 -12.03 -2.37
C VAL A 303 -27.23 -11.32 -1.04
N ARG A 304 -27.73 -10.09 -1.12
CA ARG A 304 -28.21 -9.32 0.02
C ARG A 304 -29.73 -9.22 -0.05
N LYS A 305 -30.38 -9.48 1.10
CA LYS A 305 -31.80 -9.18 1.30
C LYS A 305 -31.98 -7.74 1.74
N ASN A 306 -32.83 -6.99 1.05
CA ASN A 306 -33.24 -5.68 1.52
C ASN A 306 -34.30 -5.81 2.65
N LYS A 307 -34.70 -4.68 3.27
CA LYS A 307 -35.73 -4.68 4.33
C LYS A 307 -37.11 -5.15 3.86
N LYS A 308 -37.36 -5.20 2.54
CA LYS A 308 -38.61 -5.65 1.91
C LYS A 308 -38.57 -7.13 1.51
N GLY A 309 -37.43 -7.82 1.69
CA GLY A 309 -37.25 -9.22 1.35
C GLY A 309 -36.67 -9.47 -0.05
N ASP A 310 -36.46 -8.42 -0.86
CA ASP A 310 -35.91 -8.60 -2.21
C ASP A 310 -34.43 -8.96 -2.14
N GLU A 311 -34.06 -9.95 -2.95
CA GLU A 311 -32.72 -10.49 -3.11
C GLU A 311 -32.01 -9.80 -4.27
N SER A 312 -30.88 -9.15 -4.02
CA SER A 312 -30.02 -8.60 -5.07
C SER A 312 -28.57 -8.98 -4.84
N LYS A 313 -27.80 -9.20 -5.89
CA LYS A 313 -26.35 -9.37 -5.79
C LYS A 313 -25.71 -8.11 -5.23
N ILE A 314 -24.64 -8.28 -4.45
CA ILE A 314 -23.85 -7.15 -3.97
C ILE A 314 -23.01 -6.62 -5.13
N THR A 315 -23.12 -5.33 -5.40
CA THR A 315 -22.30 -4.64 -6.41
C THR A 315 -21.12 -3.93 -5.74
N LEU A 316 -19.92 -4.12 -6.27
CA LEU A 316 -18.68 -3.50 -5.82
C LEU A 316 -18.20 -2.46 -6.83
N ASP A 317 -17.76 -1.31 -6.32
CA ASP A 317 -17.05 -0.32 -7.12
C ASP A 317 -15.53 -0.52 -7.08
N ILE A 318 -14.80 0.34 -7.79
CA ILE A 318 -13.35 0.27 -7.82
C ILE A 318 -12.68 0.51 -6.48
N PHE A 319 -13.29 1.32 -5.60
CA PHE A 319 -12.76 1.58 -4.26
C PHE A 319 -13.02 0.40 -3.33
N ASP A 320 -14.11 -0.35 -3.52
CA ASP A 320 -14.35 -1.62 -2.86
C ASP A 320 -13.31 -2.67 -3.27
N ILE A 321 -13.00 -2.77 -4.57
CA ILE A 321 -11.90 -3.62 -5.06
C ILE A 321 -10.57 -3.20 -4.43
N TRP A 322 -10.28 -1.90 -4.41
CA TRP A 322 -9.11 -1.40 -3.71
C TRP A 322 -9.12 -1.76 -2.22
N HIS A 323 -10.26 -1.72 -1.53
CA HIS A 323 -10.40 -2.11 -0.12
C HIS A 323 -10.16 -3.60 0.11
N ILE A 324 -10.64 -4.46 -0.80
CA ILE A 324 -10.35 -5.90 -0.83
C ILE A 324 -8.84 -6.08 -0.97
N VAL A 325 -8.26 -5.51 -2.02
CA VAL A 325 -6.81 -5.57 -2.24
C VAL A 325 -6.06 -4.92 -1.09
N PHE A 326 -6.59 -4.00 -0.31
CA PHE A 326 -5.91 -3.41 0.86
C PHE A 326 -6.00 -4.29 2.12
N SER A 327 -7.07 -5.07 2.27
CA SER A 327 -7.42 -5.74 3.54
C SER A 327 -7.08 -7.23 3.56
N PHE A 328 -6.97 -7.89 2.42
CA PHE A 328 -6.65 -9.32 2.36
C PHE A 328 -5.20 -9.59 2.82
N GLU A 329 -5.06 -10.56 3.74
CA GLU A 329 -3.78 -10.99 4.32
C GLU A 329 -3.22 -12.28 3.69
N ASP A 330 -4.08 -13.10 3.11
CA ASP A 330 -3.80 -14.43 2.58
C ASP A 330 -3.95 -14.45 1.06
N GLU A 331 -2.95 -14.98 0.35
CA GLU A 331 -2.88 -14.99 -1.11
C GLU A 331 -3.83 -16.01 -1.74
N GLU A 332 -3.97 -17.20 -1.14
CA GLU A 332 -4.82 -18.29 -1.65
C GLU A 332 -6.30 -17.90 -1.52
N TYR A 333 -6.71 -17.41 -0.35
CA TYR A 333 -8.09 -16.91 -0.17
C TYR A 333 -8.37 -15.66 -1.00
N PHE A 334 -7.36 -14.81 -1.23
CA PHE A 334 -7.52 -13.66 -2.10
C PHE A 334 -7.80 -14.10 -3.54
N GLU A 335 -6.98 -15.01 -4.08
CA GLU A 335 -7.19 -15.58 -5.41
C GLU A 335 -8.53 -16.30 -5.52
N GLU A 336 -8.87 -17.16 -4.56
CA GLU A 336 -10.17 -17.84 -4.54
C GLU A 336 -11.34 -16.85 -4.53
N TYR A 337 -11.25 -15.77 -3.77
CA TYR A 337 -12.26 -14.72 -3.76
C TYR A 337 -12.39 -14.03 -5.12
N LEU A 338 -11.26 -13.69 -5.77
CA LEU A 338 -11.30 -13.06 -7.09
C LEU A 338 -11.93 -13.98 -8.15
N THR A 339 -11.64 -15.28 -8.11
CA THR A 339 -12.12 -16.22 -9.14
C THR A 339 -13.53 -16.72 -8.86
N LYS A 340 -13.86 -17.08 -7.61
CA LYS A 340 -15.16 -17.68 -7.26
C LYS A 340 -16.22 -16.66 -6.89
N GLU A 341 -15.86 -15.61 -6.16
CA GLU A 341 -16.85 -14.64 -5.65
C GLU A 341 -17.06 -13.48 -6.61
N LEU A 342 -16.02 -13.05 -7.34
CA LEU A 342 -16.08 -11.96 -8.32
C LEU A 342 -16.11 -12.42 -9.78
N ASP A 343 -15.92 -13.72 -10.05
CA ASP A 343 -15.93 -14.31 -11.40
C ASP A 343 -15.00 -13.56 -12.39
N LEU A 344 -13.81 -13.18 -11.93
CA LEU A 344 -12.86 -12.43 -12.73
C LEU A 344 -12.07 -13.34 -13.69
N ASN A 345 -11.77 -12.81 -14.87
CA ASN A 345 -10.91 -13.50 -15.84
C ASN A 345 -9.45 -13.61 -15.35
N GLU A 346 -8.70 -14.55 -15.94
CA GLU A 346 -7.31 -14.85 -15.55
C GLU A 346 -6.38 -13.63 -15.59
N ASN A 347 -6.57 -12.73 -16.57
CA ASN A 347 -5.78 -11.50 -16.67
C ASN A 347 -6.02 -10.57 -15.47
N SER A 348 -7.28 -10.34 -15.11
CA SER A 348 -7.66 -9.50 -13.97
C SER A 348 -7.13 -10.07 -12.66
N VAL A 349 -7.28 -11.39 -12.46
CA VAL A 349 -6.74 -12.09 -11.30
C VAL A 349 -5.23 -11.94 -11.22
N SER A 350 -4.51 -12.14 -12.33
CA SER A 350 -3.06 -11.99 -12.41
C SER A 350 -2.60 -10.57 -12.06
N GLU A 351 -3.23 -9.54 -12.63
CA GLU A 351 -2.89 -8.15 -12.35
C GLU A 351 -3.20 -7.75 -10.91
N LEU A 352 -4.33 -8.18 -10.35
CA LEU A 352 -4.67 -7.94 -8.95
C LEU A 352 -3.75 -8.69 -7.97
N LYS A 353 -3.28 -9.90 -8.32
CA LYS A 353 -2.26 -10.62 -7.52
C LYS A 353 -0.90 -9.91 -7.54
N LYS A 354 -0.47 -9.39 -8.69
CA LYS A 354 0.75 -8.58 -8.78
C LYS A 354 0.62 -7.30 -7.95
N LEU A 355 -0.53 -6.60 -8.07
CA LEU A 355 -0.84 -5.44 -7.25
C LEU A 355 -0.84 -5.79 -5.76
N TRP A 356 -1.45 -6.93 -5.40
CA TRP A 356 -1.52 -7.38 -4.01
C TRP A 356 -0.11 -7.56 -3.43
N ASN A 357 0.79 -8.20 -4.18
CA ASN A 357 2.19 -8.41 -3.77
C ASN A 357 3.01 -7.11 -3.71
N ALA A 358 2.76 -6.16 -4.61
CA ALA A 358 3.51 -4.89 -4.71
C ALA A 358 2.81 -3.68 -4.05
N PHE A 359 1.81 -3.93 -3.20
CA PHE A 359 0.91 -2.89 -2.74
C PHE A 359 1.61 -1.83 -1.87
N PRO A 360 1.49 -0.53 -2.17
CA PRO A 360 2.11 0.51 -1.37
C PRO A 360 1.56 0.57 0.06
N VAL A 361 2.46 0.57 1.06
CA VAL A 361 2.12 0.67 2.48
C VAL A 361 2.55 2.03 3.02
N GLY A 362 1.59 2.78 3.57
CA GLY A 362 1.85 4.08 4.17
C GLY A 362 0.60 4.96 4.15
N TYR A 363 0.72 6.13 4.77
CA TYR A 363 -0.36 7.12 4.84
C TYR A 363 0.16 8.50 4.44
N ALA A 364 -0.67 9.23 3.71
CA ALA A 364 -0.46 10.62 3.33
C ALA A 364 -0.59 11.56 4.53
N ASN A 365 -0.28 12.85 4.35
CA ASN A 365 -0.56 13.87 5.39
C ASN A 365 -2.02 14.35 5.39
N LEU A 366 -2.75 14.12 4.29
CA LEU A 366 -4.13 14.57 4.10
C LEU A 366 -5.12 13.41 4.18
N SER A 367 -6.37 13.73 4.52
CA SER A 367 -7.48 12.79 4.50
C SER A 367 -8.02 12.61 3.08
N LEU A 368 -8.78 11.53 2.85
CA LEU A 368 -9.46 11.32 1.58
C LEU A 368 -10.48 12.44 1.27
N LYS A 369 -11.12 13.01 2.31
CA LYS A 369 -12.03 14.17 2.16
C LYS A 369 -11.27 15.38 1.59
N ALA A 370 -10.15 15.75 2.22
CA ALA A 370 -9.33 16.87 1.75
C ALA A 370 -8.86 16.65 0.31
N ILE A 371 -8.38 15.45 -0.01
CA ILE A 371 -7.95 15.08 -1.37
C ILE A 371 -9.11 15.24 -2.38
N LYS A 372 -10.32 14.76 -2.06
CA LYS A 372 -11.49 14.89 -2.93
C LYS A 372 -11.88 16.34 -3.19
N ASN A 373 -11.68 17.23 -2.23
CA ASN A 373 -11.97 18.66 -2.40
C ASN A 373 -10.89 19.38 -3.23
N ILE A 374 -9.62 19.01 -3.10
CA ILE A 374 -8.49 19.66 -3.78
C ILE A 374 -8.32 19.18 -5.23
N LEU A 375 -8.55 17.89 -5.47
CA LEU A 375 -8.27 17.25 -6.76
C LEU A 375 -8.95 17.90 -7.98
N PRO A 376 -10.22 18.36 -7.92
CA PRO A 376 -10.86 19.03 -9.06
C PRO A 376 -10.08 20.26 -9.57
N PHE A 377 -9.60 21.11 -8.67
CA PHE A 377 -8.80 22.30 -9.02
C PHE A 377 -7.43 21.92 -9.59
N LEU A 378 -6.79 20.90 -9.01
CA LEU A 378 -5.54 20.38 -9.56
C LEU A 378 -5.71 19.88 -11.01
N LYS A 379 -6.83 19.24 -11.33
CA LYS A 379 -7.16 18.78 -12.70
C LYS A 379 -7.39 19.93 -13.70
N GLN A 380 -7.67 21.14 -13.21
CA GLN A 380 -7.74 22.35 -14.05
C GLN A 380 -6.34 22.96 -14.29
N GLY A 381 -5.30 22.39 -13.69
CA GLY A 381 -3.91 22.86 -13.84
C GLY A 381 -3.45 23.84 -12.77
N ILE A 382 -4.31 24.17 -11.79
CA ILE A 382 -4.05 25.09 -10.68
C ILE A 382 -3.01 24.49 -9.73
N ILE A 383 -2.09 25.30 -9.21
CA ILE A 383 -1.05 24.80 -8.30
C ILE A 383 -1.63 24.45 -6.92
N TYR A 384 -0.96 23.54 -6.22
CA TYR A 384 -1.45 23.00 -4.94
C TYR A 384 -1.84 24.08 -3.90
N SER A 385 -1.03 25.12 -3.73
CA SER A 385 -1.31 26.17 -2.73
C SER A 385 -2.64 26.90 -2.98
N GLU A 386 -2.93 27.18 -4.26
CA GLU A 386 -4.15 27.87 -4.69
C GLU A 386 -5.34 26.90 -4.66
N ALA A 387 -5.13 25.66 -5.13
CA ALA A 387 -6.13 24.60 -5.09
C ALA A 387 -6.61 24.28 -3.66
N VAL A 388 -5.72 24.33 -2.66
CA VAL A 388 -6.09 24.16 -1.24
C VAL A 388 -6.98 25.30 -0.75
N PHE A 389 -6.66 26.54 -1.15
CA PHE A 389 -7.47 27.69 -0.79
C PHE A 389 -8.86 27.61 -1.41
N LEU A 390 -8.94 27.37 -2.72
CA LEU A 390 -10.19 27.20 -3.46
C LEU A 390 -11.04 26.04 -2.91
N ALA A 391 -10.42 24.93 -2.53
CA ALA A 391 -11.10 23.78 -1.95
C ALA A 391 -11.83 24.05 -0.62
N LYS A 392 -11.52 25.17 0.06
CA LYS A 392 -12.21 25.57 1.29
C LYS A 392 -13.39 26.50 1.04
N ILE A 393 -13.42 27.21 -0.08
CA ILE A 393 -14.45 28.21 -0.39
C ILE A 393 -15.88 27.64 -0.33
N PRO A 394 -16.19 26.46 -0.94
CA PRO A 394 -17.54 25.91 -0.90
C PRO A 394 -18.07 25.62 0.51
N GLU A 395 -17.18 25.42 1.48
CA GLU A 395 -17.54 25.22 2.89
C GLU A 395 -17.85 26.55 3.59
N ILE A 396 -17.23 27.66 3.14
CA ILE A 396 -17.37 28.99 3.73
C ILE A 396 -18.65 29.67 3.22
N ILE A 397 -18.86 29.66 1.90
CA ILE A 397 -19.96 30.41 1.26
C ILE A 397 -21.21 29.56 0.98
N GLY A 398 -21.10 28.24 1.15
CA GLY A 398 -22.15 27.27 0.83
C GLY A 398 -21.98 26.64 -0.56
N SER A 399 -22.27 25.34 -0.65
CA SER A 399 -22.00 24.55 -1.86
C SER A 399 -22.91 24.86 -3.04
N GLU A 400 -24.12 25.37 -2.80
CA GLU A 400 -25.05 25.78 -3.87
C GLU A 400 -24.57 27.09 -4.49
N LEU A 401 -24.37 28.13 -3.67
CA LEU A 401 -23.85 29.41 -4.13
C LEU A 401 -22.52 29.28 -4.87
N TYR A 402 -21.63 28.42 -4.38
CA TYR A 402 -20.37 28.14 -5.07
C TYR A 402 -20.60 27.55 -6.46
N LYS A 403 -21.49 26.56 -6.61
CA LYS A 403 -21.74 25.92 -7.92
C LYS A 403 -22.33 26.89 -8.94
N ASP A 404 -23.14 27.82 -8.49
CA ASP A 404 -23.79 28.80 -9.38
C ASP A 404 -22.81 29.88 -9.85
N ASN A 405 -21.68 30.08 -9.15
CA ASN A 405 -20.74 31.20 -9.38
C ASN A 405 -19.27 30.74 -9.45
N ASP A 406 -19.01 29.46 -9.73
CA ASP A 406 -17.67 28.87 -9.57
C ASP A 406 -16.61 29.54 -10.45
N VAL A 407 -16.94 29.81 -11.71
CA VAL A 407 -16.06 30.50 -12.66
C VAL A 407 -15.68 31.90 -12.17
N GLU A 408 -16.67 32.69 -11.75
CA GLU A 408 -16.44 34.07 -11.29
C GLU A 408 -15.61 34.11 -10.01
N ILE A 409 -15.88 33.18 -9.08
CA ILE A 409 -15.13 33.06 -7.82
C ILE A 409 -13.68 32.68 -8.11
N ILE A 410 -13.43 31.70 -8.99
CA ILE A 410 -12.08 31.26 -9.34
C ILE A 410 -11.31 32.42 -9.97
N ASP A 411 -11.88 33.11 -10.95
CA ASP A 411 -11.24 34.24 -11.65
C ASP A 411 -10.96 35.42 -10.70
N ALA A 412 -11.88 35.75 -9.80
CA ALA A 412 -11.68 36.78 -8.78
C ALA A 412 -10.53 36.42 -7.81
N VAL A 413 -10.48 35.16 -7.38
CA VAL A 413 -9.42 34.67 -6.48
C VAL A 413 -8.06 34.66 -7.19
N GLU A 414 -8.00 34.25 -8.46
CA GLU A 414 -6.77 34.28 -9.26
C GLU A 414 -6.23 35.70 -9.39
N LYS A 415 -7.08 36.68 -9.74
CA LYS A 415 -6.71 38.10 -9.81
C LYS A 415 -6.18 38.63 -8.48
N GLU A 416 -6.83 38.30 -7.38
CA GLU A 416 -6.40 38.74 -6.05
C GLU A 416 -5.06 38.12 -5.64
N ILE A 417 -4.82 36.86 -6.01
CA ILE A 417 -3.53 36.20 -5.81
C ILE A 417 -2.42 36.89 -6.63
N GLU A 418 -2.70 37.28 -7.87
CA GLU A 418 -1.76 38.03 -8.71
C GLU A 418 -1.45 39.41 -8.14
N ASN A 419 -2.47 40.15 -7.69
CA ASN A 419 -2.30 41.45 -7.03
C ASN A 419 -1.42 41.32 -5.78
N ASN A 420 -1.71 40.37 -4.90
CA ASN A 420 -0.91 40.11 -3.70
C ASN A 420 0.54 39.71 -4.03
N ARG A 421 0.76 38.93 -5.10
CA ARG A 421 2.13 38.60 -5.57
C ARG A 421 2.88 39.84 -6.05
N PHE A 422 2.19 40.73 -6.74
CA PHE A 422 2.75 41.99 -7.21
C PHE A 422 3.12 42.90 -6.03
N GLU A 423 2.21 43.09 -5.06
CA GLU A 423 2.47 43.88 -3.85
C GLU A 423 3.65 43.33 -3.04
N LYS A 424 3.71 42.01 -2.83
CA LYS A 424 4.86 41.36 -2.16
C LYS A 424 6.17 41.58 -2.91
N THR A 425 6.13 41.66 -4.24
CA THR A 425 7.31 41.96 -5.05
C THR A 425 7.79 43.38 -4.77
N ILE A 426 6.88 44.37 -4.75
CA ILE A 426 7.20 45.75 -4.39
C ILE A 426 7.80 45.84 -2.98
N VAL A 427 7.17 45.17 -2.00
CA VAL A 427 7.65 45.14 -0.61
C VAL A 427 9.04 44.52 -0.52
N ASN A 428 9.31 43.41 -1.22
CA ASN A 428 10.62 42.77 -1.23
C ASN A 428 11.69 43.68 -1.86
N ILE A 429 11.40 44.33 -2.98
CA ILE A 429 12.31 45.28 -3.62
C ILE A 429 12.60 46.45 -2.66
N THR A 430 11.57 47.00 -2.03
CA THR A 430 11.70 48.09 -1.05
C THR A 430 12.53 47.69 0.17
N ASN A 431 12.31 46.49 0.71
CA ASN A 431 13.09 45.98 1.84
C ASN A 431 14.56 45.75 1.47
N ASN A 432 14.85 45.30 0.25
CA ASN A 432 16.23 45.18 -0.24
C ASN A 432 16.89 46.57 -0.36
N LEU A 433 16.18 47.57 -0.91
CA LEU A 433 16.66 48.96 -0.96
C LEU A 433 17.01 49.50 0.43
N ILE A 434 16.13 49.29 1.40
CA ILE A 434 16.34 49.71 2.79
C ILE A 434 17.53 48.96 3.42
N ALA A 435 17.67 47.66 3.14
CA ALA A 435 18.76 46.85 3.65
C ALA A 435 20.11 47.30 3.08
N ASP A 436 20.19 47.55 1.77
CA ASP A 436 21.39 48.03 1.08
C ASP A 436 21.81 49.41 1.61
N TYR A 437 20.87 50.34 1.77
CA TYR A 437 21.14 51.64 2.40
C TYR A 437 21.63 51.51 3.86
N LYS A 438 21.03 50.61 4.65
CA LYS A 438 21.47 50.36 6.03
C LYS A 438 22.81 49.66 6.13
N ALA A 439 23.27 49.00 5.07
CA ALA A 439 24.58 48.33 5.02
C ALA A 439 25.73 49.30 4.74
N GLN A 440 25.46 50.50 4.20
CA GLN A 440 26.47 51.55 4.01
C GLN A 440 27.07 52.02 5.34
N GLU A 441 28.31 52.50 5.29
CA GLU A 441 28.96 53.16 6.43
C GLU A 441 28.14 54.36 6.90
N ILE A 442 28.23 54.71 8.19
CA ILE A 442 27.39 55.75 8.80
C ILE A 442 27.48 57.08 8.04
N ASP A 443 28.68 57.40 7.58
CA ASP A 443 29.03 58.66 6.92
C ASP A 443 28.62 58.69 5.44
N GLU A 444 28.38 57.51 4.84
CA GLU A 444 27.96 57.34 3.45
C GLU A 444 26.43 57.32 3.29
N ARG A 445 25.68 57.22 4.40
CA ARG A 445 24.22 57.21 4.40
C ARG A 445 23.66 58.60 4.13
N HIS A 446 23.45 58.89 2.85
CA HIS A 446 22.83 60.14 2.40
C HIS A 446 21.46 60.38 3.08
N ALA A 447 21.15 61.62 3.43
CA ALA A 447 19.91 62.04 4.11
C ALA A 447 19.63 61.38 5.49
N ARG A 448 20.66 60.81 6.15
CA ARG A 448 20.49 60.23 7.48
C ARG A 448 20.04 61.28 8.51
N LYS A 449 18.87 61.05 9.14
CA LYS A 449 18.20 61.96 10.09
C LYS A 449 17.68 63.28 9.46
N ASP A 450 17.64 63.37 8.13
CA ASP A 450 16.99 64.47 7.45
C ASP A 450 15.54 64.09 7.10
N PHE A 451 14.58 64.63 7.86
CA PHE A 451 13.16 64.37 7.66
C PHE A 451 12.53 65.23 6.56
N THR A 452 13.29 66.17 5.99
CA THR A 452 12.82 67.08 4.93
C THR A 452 13.30 66.66 3.54
N TYR A 453 14.11 65.60 3.46
CA TYR A 453 14.69 65.12 2.23
C TYR A 453 13.64 64.61 1.24
N ILE A 454 13.73 65.08 -0.01
CA ILE A 454 12.89 64.63 -1.13
C ILE A 454 13.79 63.88 -2.10
N LEU A 455 13.33 62.71 -2.57
CA LEU A 455 14.07 61.87 -3.52
C LEU A 455 14.45 62.67 -4.77
N THR A 456 15.74 62.62 -5.09
CA THR A 456 16.34 63.22 -6.28
C THR A 456 16.23 62.27 -7.48
N GLU A 457 16.53 62.78 -8.67
CA GLU A 457 16.62 61.94 -9.89
C GLU A 457 17.72 60.87 -9.79
N TYR A 458 18.74 61.08 -8.94
CA TYR A 458 19.75 60.06 -8.68
C TYR A 458 19.17 58.89 -7.89
N ASP A 459 18.39 59.17 -6.83
CA ASP A 459 17.74 58.13 -6.02
C ASP A 459 16.75 57.33 -6.85
N LYS A 460 16.00 57.99 -7.75
CA LYS A 460 15.08 57.31 -8.67
C LYS A 460 15.81 56.35 -9.61
N LYS A 461 16.97 56.74 -10.16
CA LYS A 461 17.80 55.86 -10.99
C LYS A 461 18.37 54.67 -10.20
N ASP A 462 18.70 54.88 -8.93
CA ASP A 462 19.16 53.80 -8.06
C ASP A 462 18.05 52.79 -7.77
N VAL A 463 16.81 53.28 -7.56
CA VAL A 463 15.62 52.44 -7.46
C VAL A 463 15.40 51.66 -8.76
N GLU A 464 15.44 52.31 -9.93
CA GLU A 464 15.30 51.65 -11.24
C GLU A 464 16.35 50.56 -11.44
N ARG A 465 17.62 50.84 -11.16
CA ARG A 465 18.72 49.88 -11.27
C ARG A 465 18.52 48.66 -10.37
N ILE A 466 18.01 48.85 -9.16
CA ILE A 466 17.75 47.76 -8.22
C ILE A 466 16.52 46.95 -8.62
N ILE A 467 15.49 47.61 -9.17
CA ILE A 467 14.36 46.92 -9.80
C ILE A 467 14.87 46.05 -10.95
N GLU A 468 15.69 46.60 -11.86
CA GLU A 468 16.32 45.82 -12.94
C GLU A 468 17.10 44.63 -12.39
N GLY A 469 17.98 44.87 -11.43
CA GLY A 469 18.77 43.81 -10.78
C GLY A 469 17.92 42.72 -10.14
N TYR A 470 16.81 43.07 -9.48
CA TYR A 470 15.87 42.11 -8.90
C TYR A 470 15.23 41.23 -9.97
N TYR A 471 14.75 41.84 -11.07
CA TYR A 471 14.14 41.09 -12.16
C TYR A 471 15.16 40.27 -12.96
N THR A 472 16.37 40.76 -13.16
CA THR A 472 17.47 39.99 -13.78
C THR A 472 17.85 38.79 -12.91
N LYS A 473 17.99 38.98 -11.59
CA LYS A 473 18.42 37.92 -10.67
C LYS A 473 17.36 36.84 -10.47
N ASN A 474 16.09 37.22 -10.35
CA ASN A 474 15.01 36.28 -10.05
C ASN A 474 14.30 35.72 -11.28
N TYR A 475 14.33 36.45 -12.40
CA TYR A 475 13.61 36.08 -13.62
C TYR A 475 14.50 36.06 -14.86
N GLY A 476 15.80 36.33 -14.77
CA GLY A 476 16.71 36.31 -15.91
C GLY A 476 16.56 37.48 -16.88
N MET A 477 15.67 38.45 -16.58
CA MET A 477 15.35 39.56 -17.47
C MET A 477 16.54 40.46 -17.80
N LYS A 478 16.87 40.58 -19.10
CA LYS A 478 17.95 41.45 -19.59
C LYS A 478 17.55 42.92 -19.78
N SER A 479 16.26 43.27 -19.70
CA SER A 479 15.77 44.64 -19.87
C SER A 479 14.29 44.78 -19.46
N LEU A 480 13.96 45.80 -18.66
CA LEU A 480 12.60 46.11 -18.17
C LEU A 480 11.65 46.69 -19.24
N LYS A 481 12.07 46.85 -20.50
CA LYS A 481 11.31 47.60 -21.53
C LYS A 481 9.89 47.09 -21.87
N LYS A 482 9.37 46.05 -21.24
CA LYS A 482 8.05 45.46 -21.55
C LYS A 482 6.99 45.49 -20.45
N LYS A 483 7.28 45.93 -19.23
CA LYS A 483 6.24 46.24 -18.24
C LYS A 483 6.38 47.71 -17.88
N LYS A 484 5.40 48.54 -18.31
CA LYS A 484 5.19 49.86 -17.70
C LYS A 484 4.84 49.59 -16.24
N ILE A 485 5.82 49.73 -15.37
CA ILE A 485 5.69 49.76 -13.90
C ILE A 485 5.24 51.16 -13.52
#